data_AF-A0A3M4K9A9-F1
#
_entry.id   AF-A0A3M4K9A9-F1
#
_cell.length_a   1.000
_cell.length_b   1.000
_cell.length_c   1.000
_cell.angle_alpha   90.00
_cell.angle_beta   90.00
_cell.angle_gamma   90.00
#
_symmetry.space_group_name_H-M   'P 1'
#
loop_
_entity.id
_entity.type
_entity.pdbx_description
1 polymer ?
#
loop_
_entity_poly.entity_id
_entity_poly.type
_entity_poly.pdbx_seq_one_letter_code
_entity_poly.pdbx_strand_id
1 'polypeptide(L)'
;MVNSRALLQPEALGMSSLNQALSVALDNRRPLLAELHTQGTDCYRLFHGSQEGASGLTIDRYGPQLLVQSFHASLDREALLAVHAQINTYLGVETLLVYNDRSQGNSRVDREDTVYKAEEAALADQVGHEWGLNYRVRGRHAGQDPLLFLDLRNTRGWVKQHSAGKSVLNLFAYTCGVGLSAAAGGASEVCNLDFAEGNLAVGRENGALNPQLPTMQFIQSDYFPAIRQLAGLPVAARRSQQL
;
A
#
# COMPACT_ATOMS: atom_id res chain seq x y z
N MET A 1 28.46 37.02 5.90
CA MET A 1 28.41 36.03 6.99
C MET A 1 27.08 35.32 6.91
N VAL A 2 27.03 34.12 6.33
CA VAL A 2 25.79 33.37 6.10
C VAL A 2 25.59 32.37 7.22
N ASN A 3 24.51 32.59 7.97
CA ASN A 3 23.69 31.68 8.77
C ASN A 3 24.07 30.18 8.73
N SER A 4 24.58 29.66 9.85
CA SER A 4 24.59 28.22 10.16
C SER A 4 23.36 27.89 11.02
N ARG A 5 22.25 27.54 10.37
CA ARG A 5 21.10 26.93 11.05
C ARG A 5 21.51 25.49 11.38
N ALA A 6 21.84 25.24 12.64
CA ALA A 6 22.07 23.89 13.14
C ALA A 6 20.81 23.06 12.87
N LEU A 7 20.95 22.03 12.05
CA LEU A 7 19.95 20.98 11.91
C LEU A 7 19.94 20.23 13.25
N LEU A 8 18.93 20.47 14.07
CA LEU A 8 18.64 19.66 15.23
C LEU A 8 18.44 18.22 14.73
N GLN A 9 19.30 17.31 15.17
CA GLN A 9 19.06 15.89 15.02
C GLN A 9 17.76 15.55 15.78
N PRO A 10 16.82 14.79 15.19
CA PRO A 10 15.67 14.32 15.94
C PRO A 10 16.17 13.45 17.10
N GLU A 11 15.88 13.86 18.33
CA GLU A 11 16.09 13.01 19.50
C GLU A 11 15.32 11.70 19.28
N ALA A 12 16.01 10.57 19.43
CA ALA A 12 15.37 9.27 19.36
C ALA A 12 14.26 9.21 20.43
N LEU A 13 13.00 9.00 20.02
CA LEU A 13 11.92 8.79 20.97
C LEU A 13 12.22 7.52 21.78
N GLY A 14 12.25 7.65 23.11
CA GLY A 14 12.25 6.48 23.98
C GLY A 14 10.95 5.67 23.80
N MET A 15 10.97 4.38 24.13
CA MET A 15 9.81 3.49 23.97
C MET A 15 8.53 4.04 24.62
N SER A 16 8.64 4.70 25.78
CA SER A 16 7.51 5.32 26.47
C SER A 16 6.84 6.43 25.65
N SER A 17 7.60 7.21 24.88
CA SER A 17 7.03 8.29 24.06
C SER A 17 6.43 7.76 22.76
N LEU A 18 6.99 6.70 22.17
CA LEU A 18 6.40 6.05 20.99
C LEU A 18 5.04 5.41 21.31
N ASN A 19 4.95 4.65 22.41
CA ASN A 19 3.69 4.02 22.82
C ASN A 19 2.59 5.06 23.12
N GLN A 20 2.98 6.20 23.72
CA GLN A 20 2.06 7.31 23.97
C GLN A 20 1.59 7.96 22.65
N ALA A 21 2.51 8.25 21.74
CA ALA A 21 2.18 8.79 20.42
C ALA A 21 1.24 7.85 19.64
N LEU A 22 1.51 6.54 19.70
CA LEU A 22 0.66 5.52 19.09
C LEU A 22 -0.74 5.49 19.72
N SER A 23 -0.87 5.56 21.04
CA SER A 23 -2.19 5.65 21.70
C SER A 23 -2.99 6.84 21.18
N VAL A 24 -2.38 8.02 21.14
CA VAL A 24 -3.04 9.24 20.64
C VAL A 24 -3.43 9.10 19.17
N ALA A 25 -2.56 8.54 18.34
CA ALA A 25 -2.84 8.28 16.92
C ALA A 25 -4.03 7.31 16.72
N LEU A 26 -4.09 6.25 17.51
CA LEU A 26 -5.18 5.26 17.47
C LEU A 26 -6.50 5.88 17.94
N ASP A 27 -6.49 6.64 19.03
CA ASP A 27 -7.66 7.34 19.55
C ASP A 27 -8.22 8.35 18.55
N ASN A 28 -7.35 9.16 17.92
CA ASN A 28 -7.74 10.11 16.87
C ASN A 28 -8.38 9.41 15.66
N ARG A 29 -8.01 8.16 15.39
CA ARG A 29 -8.57 7.35 14.28
C ARG A 29 -9.81 6.57 14.68
N ARG A 30 -10.20 6.51 15.95
CA ARG A 30 -11.33 5.67 16.41
C ARG A 30 -12.62 5.86 15.58
N PRO A 31 -13.09 7.09 15.30
CA PRO A 31 -14.31 7.28 14.49
C PRO A 31 -14.11 6.81 13.05
N LEU A 32 -12.96 7.10 12.47
CA LEU A 32 -12.61 6.69 11.10
C LEU A 32 -12.54 5.16 10.97
N LEU A 33 -11.91 4.47 11.93
CA LEU A 33 -11.80 3.01 11.87
C LEU A 33 -13.17 2.34 11.95
N ALA A 34 -14.07 2.84 12.81
CA ALA A 34 -15.44 2.37 12.85
C ALA A 34 -16.15 2.53 11.50
N GLU A 35 -16.04 3.72 10.87
CA GLU A 35 -16.58 3.96 9.53
C GLU A 35 -15.99 3.01 8.48
N LEU A 36 -14.66 2.86 8.44
CA LEU A 36 -13.98 1.98 7.48
C LEU A 36 -14.41 0.52 7.65
N HIS A 37 -14.57 0.04 8.89
CA HIS A 37 -15.07 -1.32 9.12
C HIS A 37 -16.50 -1.49 8.61
N THR A 38 -17.39 -0.49 8.77
CA THR A 38 -18.74 -0.54 8.17
C THR A 38 -18.72 -0.53 6.64
N GLN A 39 -17.69 0.07 6.03
CA GLN A 39 -17.47 0.07 4.58
C GLN A 39 -16.83 -1.25 4.08
N GLY A 40 -16.59 -2.22 4.96
CA GLY A 40 -15.85 -3.45 4.62
C GLY A 40 -14.39 -3.16 4.26
N THR A 41 -13.74 -2.25 5.00
CA THR A 41 -12.35 -1.86 4.79
C THR A 41 -11.49 -2.18 6.01
N ASP A 42 -10.51 -3.06 5.85
CA ASP A 42 -9.49 -3.38 6.85
C ASP A 42 -8.05 -3.06 6.39
N CYS A 43 -7.93 -2.38 5.24
CA CYS A 43 -6.71 -1.80 4.71
C CYS A 43 -6.61 -0.30 5.08
N TYR A 44 -5.76 0.07 6.05
CA TYR A 44 -5.62 1.47 6.49
C TYR A 44 -4.34 1.74 7.29
N ARG A 45 -3.91 3.01 7.30
CA ARG A 45 -2.78 3.49 8.12
C ARG A 45 -3.20 3.73 9.56
N LEU A 46 -2.53 3.05 10.49
CA LEU A 46 -2.72 3.20 11.93
C LEU A 46 -1.79 4.26 12.53
N PHE A 47 -0.59 4.41 11.96
CA PHE A 47 0.39 5.38 12.43
C PHE A 47 1.18 5.99 11.28
N HIS A 48 1.29 7.31 11.26
CA HIS A 48 2.02 8.12 10.30
C HIS A 48 3.03 9.01 11.04
N GLY A 49 4.20 8.44 11.33
CA GLY A 49 5.14 8.99 12.29
C GLY A 49 5.65 10.39 11.99
N SER A 50 5.72 10.82 10.72
CA SER A 50 6.06 12.20 10.36
C SER A 50 5.07 13.24 10.91
N GLN A 51 3.81 12.86 11.13
CA GLN A 51 2.78 13.70 11.73
C GLN A 51 2.58 13.43 13.22
N GLU A 52 3.06 12.30 13.71
CA GLU A 52 2.71 11.74 15.02
C GLU A 52 3.92 11.59 15.94
N GLY A 53 5.03 12.26 15.60
CA GLY A 53 6.17 12.39 16.48
C GLY A 53 7.19 11.27 16.41
N ALA A 54 7.18 10.42 15.38
CA ALA A 54 8.22 9.42 15.11
C ALA A 54 8.55 9.37 13.62
N SER A 55 9.17 10.44 13.11
CA SER A 55 9.48 10.61 11.69
C SER A 55 10.19 9.40 11.11
N GLY A 56 9.73 8.93 9.95
CA GLY A 56 10.24 7.72 9.32
C GLY A 56 9.57 6.43 9.77
N LEU A 57 8.60 6.43 10.69
CA LEU A 57 7.84 5.23 11.05
C LEU A 57 6.45 5.24 10.41
N THR A 58 6.05 4.14 9.77
CA THR A 58 4.68 3.90 9.32
C THR A 58 4.18 2.56 9.82
N ILE A 59 2.93 2.52 10.28
CA ILE A 59 2.27 1.28 10.69
C ILE A 59 0.94 1.18 9.95
N ASP A 60 0.82 0.17 9.11
CA ASP A 60 -0.27 -0.02 8.17
C ASP A 60 -0.90 -1.40 8.38
N ARG A 61 -2.23 -1.46 8.45
CA ARG A 61 -2.98 -2.72 8.42
C ARG A 61 -3.34 -3.06 6.98
N TYR A 62 -3.13 -4.32 6.60
CA TYR A 62 -3.52 -4.91 5.33
C TYR A 62 -4.23 -6.25 5.60
N GLY A 63 -5.54 -6.22 5.82
CA GLY A 63 -6.29 -7.42 6.21
C GLY A 63 -5.77 -8.00 7.52
N PRO A 64 -5.27 -9.26 7.53
CA PRO A 64 -4.68 -9.86 8.71
C PRO A 64 -3.24 -9.38 8.99
N GLN A 65 -2.55 -8.74 8.03
CA GLN A 65 -1.17 -8.28 8.20
C GLN A 65 -1.10 -6.92 8.89
N LEU A 66 -0.11 -6.77 9.77
CA LEU A 66 0.36 -5.49 10.27
C LEU A 66 1.76 -5.24 9.71
N LEU A 67 1.85 -4.31 8.76
CA LEU A 67 3.12 -3.90 8.16
C LEU A 67 3.67 -2.70 8.91
N VAL A 68 4.79 -2.90 9.59
CA VAL A 68 5.59 -1.82 10.17
C VAL A 68 6.74 -1.52 9.21
N GLN A 69 6.95 -0.25 8.87
CA GLN A 69 8.11 0.17 8.09
C GLN A 69 8.83 1.31 8.79
N SER A 70 10.14 1.23 8.83
CA SER A 70 10.99 2.30 9.35
C SER A 70 11.91 2.84 8.26
N PHE A 71 12.07 4.14 8.20
CA PHE A 71 12.92 4.88 7.30
C PHE A 71 13.89 5.72 8.13
N HIS A 72 15.11 5.90 7.65
CA HIS A 72 16.20 6.64 8.30
C HIS A 72 16.75 6.05 9.61
N ALA A 73 15.89 5.55 10.51
CA ALA A 73 16.26 4.90 11.76
C ALA A 73 15.52 3.57 11.90
N SER A 74 16.22 2.53 12.35
CA SER A 74 15.63 1.22 12.65
C SER A 74 14.85 1.28 13.97
N LEU A 75 13.83 0.44 14.11
CA LEU A 75 13.14 0.21 15.37
C LEU A 75 13.78 -1.02 16.03
N ASP A 76 14.05 -0.98 17.33
CA ASP A 76 14.51 -2.18 18.01
C ASP A 76 13.37 -3.22 18.17
N ARG A 77 13.75 -4.46 18.46
CA ARG A 77 12.82 -5.59 18.55
C ARG A 77 11.80 -5.42 19.70
N GLU A 78 12.20 -4.84 20.82
CA GLU A 78 11.31 -4.68 21.98
C GLU A 78 10.22 -3.66 21.66
N ALA A 79 10.61 -2.50 21.12
CA ALA A 79 9.70 -1.45 20.69
C ALA A 79 8.75 -1.95 19.59
N LEU A 80 9.24 -2.70 18.61
CA LEU A 80 8.42 -3.31 17.56
C LEU A 80 7.33 -4.23 18.13
N LEU A 81 7.70 -5.13 19.05
CA LEU A 81 6.75 -6.07 19.66
C LEU A 81 5.76 -5.36 20.59
N ALA A 82 6.19 -4.31 21.30
CA ALA A 82 5.30 -3.50 22.12
C ALA A 82 4.25 -2.77 21.26
N VAL A 83 4.67 -2.17 20.14
CA VAL A 83 3.78 -1.55 19.16
C VAL A 83 2.77 -2.55 18.60
N HIS A 84 3.24 -3.74 18.21
CA HIS A 84 2.38 -4.81 17.69
C HIS A 84 1.33 -5.26 18.72
N ALA A 85 1.75 -5.53 19.96
CA ALA A 85 0.84 -5.92 21.05
C ALA A 85 -0.20 -4.83 21.38
N GLN A 86 0.22 -3.57 21.40
CA GLN A 86 -0.67 -2.43 21.64
C GLN A 86 -1.73 -2.32 20.54
N ILE A 87 -1.35 -2.50 19.27
CA ILE A 87 -2.27 -2.46 18.13
C ILE A 87 -3.23 -3.65 18.16
N ASN A 88 -2.75 -4.87 18.41
CA ASN A 88 -3.62 -6.05 18.51
C ASN A 88 -4.66 -5.88 19.62
N THR A 89 -4.22 -5.36 20.78
CA THR A 89 -5.12 -5.04 21.90
C THR A 89 -6.17 -4.00 21.51
N TYR A 90 -5.75 -2.92 20.83
CA TYR A 90 -6.66 -1.86 20.41
C TYR A 90 -7.68 -2.34 19.37
N LEU A 91 -7.25 -3.16 18.41
CA LEU A 91 -8.10 -3.69 17.35
C LEU A 91 -8.96 -4.88 17.82
N GLY A 92 -8.56 -5.57 18.89
CA GLY A 92 -9.16 -6.84 19.31
C GLY A 92 -8.91 -7.97 18.31
N VAL A 93 -7.79 -7.91 17.57
CA VAL A 93 -7.44 -8.86 16.50
C VAL A 93 -5.97 -9.20 16.61
N GLU A 94 -5.64 -10.49 16.51
CA GLU A 94 -4.25 -10.95 16.41
C GLU A 94 -3.76 -10.81 14.96
N THR A 95 -2.90 -9.83 14.71
CA THR A 95 -2.37 -9.55 13.36
C THR A 95 -1.05 -10.27 13.10
N LEU A 96 -0.79 -10.56 11.83
CA LEU A 96 0.46 -11.14 11.33
C LEU A 96 1.49 -10.02 11.12
N LEU A 97 2.50 -9.95 12.00
CA LEU A 97 3.51 -8.89 11.96
C LEU A 97 4.51 -9.09 10.82
N VAL A 98 4.71 -8.04 10.03
CA VAL A 98 5.81 -7.91 9.08
C VAL A 98 6.53 -6.61 9.35
N TYR A 99 7.86 -6.65 9.47
CA TYR A 99 8.67 -5.45 9.70
C TYR A 99 9.67 -5.21 8.57
N ASN A 100 9.44 -4.18 7.77
CA ASN A 100 10.38 -3.76 6.72
C ASN A 100 11.27 -2.63 7.26
N ASP A 101 12.47 -2.98 7.72
CA ASP A 101 13.48 -1.95 7.98
C ASP A 101 14.03 -1.42 6.65
N ARG A 102 13.81 -0.12 6.42
CA ARG A 102 14.28 0.64 5.26
C ARG A 102 15.18 1.81 5.71
N SER A 103 15.79 1.70 6.88
CA SER A 103 16.68 2.73 7.43
C SER A 103 18.03 2.80 6.72
N GLN A 104 18.45 1.71 6.08
CA GLN A 104 19.74 1.59 5.41
C GLN A 104 19.74 2.17 3.97
N GLY A 105 20.86 2.01 3.27
CA GLY A 105 21.16 2.66 1.98
C GLY A 105 20.02 2.61 0.95
N ASN A 106 19.69 3.79 0.41
CA ASN A 106 18.64 4.03 -0.59
C ASN A 106 17.22 3.64 -0.16
N SER A 107 16.94 3.58 1.15
CA SER A 107 15.63 3.20 1.69
C SER A 107 15.14 1.85 1.16
N ARG A 108 16.07 0.94 0.90
CA ARG A 108 15.76 -0.42 0.45
C ARG A 108 15.38 -1.25 1.66
N VAL A 109 14.42 -2.14 1.45
CA VAL A 109 14.02 -3.14 2.41
C VAL A 109 15.21 -4.05 2.74
N ASP A 110 15.62 -4.07 4.01
CA ASP A 110 16.52 -5.07 4.57
C ASP A 110 15.84 -6.44 4.48
N ARG A 111 16.55 -7.41 3.91
CA ARG A 111 16.10 -8.80 3.71
C ARG A 111 16.86 -9.80 4.58
N GLU A 112 17.78 -9.32 5.41
CA GLU A 112 18.47 -10.13 6.41
C GLU A 112 17.62 -10.30 7.67
N ASP A 113 16.57 -9.48 7.85
CA ASP A 113 15.62 -9.53 8.96
C ASP A 113 16.31 -9.49 10.34
N THR A 114 17.37 -8.67 10.46
CA THR A 114 18.26 -8.60 11.63
C THR A 114 17.54 -8.23 12.94
N VAL A 115 16.50 -7.40 12.86
CA VAL A 115 15.68 -7.00 14.01
C VAL A 115 14.57 -8.01 14.31
N TYR A 116 13.86 -8.46 13.27
CA TYR A 116 12.70 -9.33 13.40
C TYR A 116 12.49 -10.16 12.14
N LYS A 117 12.55 -11.47 12.32
CA LYS A 117 12.15 -12.44 11.30
C LYS A 117 10.66 -12.72 11.44
N ALA A 118 9.91 -12.35 10.40
CA ALA A 118 8.48 -12.62 10.34
C ALA A 118 8.20 -14.13 10.25
N GLU A 119 7.05 -14.54 10.79
CA GLU A 119 6.58 -15.92 10.67
C GLU A 119 6.21 -16.25 9.22
N GLU A 120 6.34 -17.51 8.80
CA GLU A 120 6.01 -17.95 7.44
C GLU A 120 4.56 -17.60 7.06
N ALA A 121 3.62 -17.69 8.01
CA ALA A 121 2.23 -17.28 7.80
C ALA A 121 2.09 -15.79 7.49
N ALA A 122 2.93 -14.94 8.11
CA ALA A 122 2.96 -13.50 7.86
C ALA A 122 3.57 -13.14 6.49
N LEU A 123 4.37 -14.03 5.91
CA LEU A 123 4.99 -13.85 4.59
C LEU A 123 4.17 -14.46 3.43
N ALA A 124 3.14 -15.23 3.75
CA ALA A 124 2.25 -15.83 2.77
C ALA A 124 1.35 -14.79 2.06
N ASP A 125 0.72 -15.24 0.98
CA ASP A 125 -0.31 -14.52 0.26
C ASP A 125 -1.56 -14.32 1.12
N GLN A 126 -1.86 -13.07 1.46
CA GLN A 126 -3.02 -12.71 2.29
C GLN A 126 -4.06 -11.95 1.46
N VAL A 127 -5.24 -11.76 2.03
CA VAL A 127 -6.32 -10.94 1.45
C VAL A 127 -6.66 -9.82 2.42
N GLY A 128 -6.64 -8.59 1.92
CA GLY A 128 -7.17 -7.41 2.59
C GLY A 128 -8.39 -6.85 1.87
N HIS A 129 -9.16 -6.03 2.56
CA HIS A 129 -10.44 -5.51 2.09
C HIS A 129 -10.42 -3.99 2.05
N GLU A 130 -10.93 -3.42 0.97
CA GLU A 130 -11.17 -1.98 0.84
C GLU A 130 -12.42 -1.74 -0.01
N TRP A 131 -13.36 -0.93 0.49
CA TRP A 131 -14.65 -0.66 -0.16
C TRP A 131 -15.47 -1.92 -0.49
N GLY A 132 -15.34 -2.96 0.35
CA GLY A 132 -15.98 -4.27 0.13
C GLY A 132 -15.36 -5.09 -1.01
N LEU A 133 -14.17 -4.71 -1.50
CA LEU A 133 -13.42 -5.43 -2.52
C LEU A 133 -12.24 -6.16 -1.90
N ASN A 134 -11.92 -7.32 -2.47
CA ASN A 134 -10.80 -8.14 -2.05
C ASN A 134 -9.52 -7.73 -2.79
N TYR A 135 -8.42 -7.57 -2.07
CA TYR A 135 -7.10 -7.25 -2.61
C TYR A 135 -6.08 -8.27 -2.11
N ARG A 136 -5.20 -8.72 -3.01
CA ARG A 136 -3.99 -9.45 -2.65
C ARG A 136 -3.07 -8.51 -1.85
N VAL A 137 -2.65 -8.96 -0.68
CA VAL A 137 -1.68 -8.24 0.16
C VAL A 137 -0.50 -9.14 0.51
N ARG A 138 0.70 -8.54 0.51
CA ARG A 138 1.98 -9.17 0.83
C ARG A 138 2.84 -8.15 1.56
N GLY A 139 3.03 -8.30 2.88
CA GLY A 139 3.89 -7.40 3.65
C GLY A 139 5.36 -7.41 3.19
N ARG A 140 5.81 -8.55 2.64
CA ARG A 140 7.13 -8.73 2.02
C ARG A 140 6.99 -9.40 0.66
N HIS A 141 7.69 -8.87 -0.34
CA HIS A 141 7.81 -9.47 -1.66
C HIS A 141 9.10 -8.98 -2.34
N ALA A 142 9.33 -9.38 -3.59
CA ALA A 142 10.52 -8.96 -4.36
C ALA A 142 10.60 -7.43 -4.58
N GLY A 143 9.45 -6.74 -4.56
CA GLY A 143 9.34 -5.29 -4.69
C GLY A 143 9.80 -4.53 -3.44
N GLN A 144 9.56 -3.22 -3.42
CA GLN A 144 9.86 -2.35 -2.27
C GLN A 144 8.60 -1.82 -1.59
N ASP A 145 7.57 -1.54 -2.39
CA ASP A 145 6.36 -0.89 -1.92
C ASP A 145 5.20 -1.87 -1.80
N PRO A 146 4.29 -1.67 -0.84
CA PRO A 146 3.13 -2.55 -0.65
C PRO A 146 2.27 -2.63 -1.89
N LEU A 147 1.64 -3.79 -2.10
CA LEU A 147 0.76 -4.05 -3.26
C LEU A 147 -0.48 -3.16 -3.35
N LEU A 148 -0.78 -2.36 -2.32
CA LEU A 148 -1.88 -1.41 -2.30
C LEU A 148 -1.45 -0.12 -1.58
N PHE A 149 -1.46 1.00 -2.30
CA PHE A 149 -1.21 2.33 -1.72
C PHE A 149 -2.48 2.84 -1.03
N LEU A 150 -2.45 2.93 0.30
CA LEU A 150 -3.61 3.22 1.15
C LEU A 150 -4.08 4.69 1.09
N ASP A 151 -3.19 5.61 0.73
CA ASP A 151 -3.50 7.03 0.54
C ASP A 151 -4.49 7.27 -0.63
N LEU A 152 -4.52 6.36 -1.60
CA LEU A 152 -5.40 6.44 -2.77
C LEU A 152 -6.79 5.82 -2.52
N ARG A 153 -7.11 5.38 -1.28
CA ARG A 153 -8.41 4.76 -0.92
C ARG A 153 -9.61 5.62 -1.28
N ASN A 154 -9.56 6.91 -0.97
CA ASN A 154 -10.69 7.81 -1.22
C ASN A 154 -10.91 8.01 -2.73
N THR A 155 -9.83 8.09 -3.51
CA THR A 155 -9.91 8.15 -4.98
C THR A 155 -10.50 6.86 -5.55
N ARG A 156 -10.10 5.68 -5.06
CA ARG A 156 -10.69 4.40 -5.45
C ARG A 156 -12.19 4.33 -5.12
N GLY A 157 -12.59 4.78 -3.93
CA GLY A 157 -14.00 4.92 -3.54
C GLY A 157 -14.79 5.84 -4.47
N TRP A 158 -14.23 7.00 -4.81
CA TRP A 158 -14.83 7.93 -5.77
C TRP A 158 -14.99 7.29 -7.15
N VAL A 159 -13.96 6.61 -7.67
CA VAL A 159 -14.03 5.91 -8.96
C VAL A 159 -15.14 4.85 -8.94
N LYS A 160 -15.24 4.06 -7.87
CA LYS A 160 -16.32 3.07 -7.70
C LYS A 160 -17.72 3.70 -7.76
N GLN A 161 -17.90 4.89 -7.19
CA GLN A 161 -19.19 5.59 -7.21
C GLN A 161 -19.53 6.24 -8.55
N HIS A 162 -18.54 6.52 -9.41
CA HIS A 162 -18.72 7.36 -10.61
C HIS A 162 -18.45 6.64 -11.94
N SER A 163 -18.26 5.32 -11.93
CA SER A 163 -17.88 4.55 -13.13
C SER A 163 -19.07 3.93 -13.89
N ALA A 164 -20.28 3.95 -13.33
CA ALA A 164 -21.44 3.30 -13.94
C ALA A 164 -21.64 3.66 -15.42
N GLY A 165 -21.62 2.66 -16.29
CA GLY A 165 -21.82 2.78 -17.74
C GLY A 165 -20.65 3.40 -18.54
N LYS A 166 -19.55 3.78 -17.89
CA LYS A 166 -18.40 4.44 -18.55
C LYS A 166 -17.33 3.43 -18.95
N SER A 167 -16.59 3.74 -20.00
CA SER A 167 -15.30 3.11 -20.27
C SER A 167 -14.21 3.79 -19.43
N VAL A 168 -13.33 3.00 -18.82
CA VAL A 168 -12.26 3.48 -17.93
C VAL A 168 -10.90 2.99 -18.42
N LEU A 169 -10.01 3.93 -18.71
CA LEU A 169 -8.59 3.67 -18.99
C LEU A 169 -7.76 4.04 -17.76
N ASN A 170 -7.20 3.03 -17.10
CA ASN A 170 -6.34 3.18 -15.93
C ASN A 170 -4.87 3.10 -16.35
N LEU A 171 -4.16 4.23 -16.34
CA LEU A 171 -2.77 4.36 -16.76
C LEU A 171 -1.84 4.35 -15.54
N PHE A 172 -0.64 3.78 -15.69
CA PHE A 172 0.25 3.50 -14.54
C PHE A 172 -0.49 2.66 -13.50
N ALA A 173 -1.15 1.61 -13.99
CA ALA A 173 -2.19 0.90 -13.26
C ALA A 173 -1.67 0.20 -12.00
N TYR A 174 -0.35 -0.03 -11.90
CA TYR A 174 0.28 -0.80 -10.83
C TYR A 174 -0.46 -2.14 -10.65
N THR A 175 -0.92 -2.46 -9.44
CA THR A 175 -1.72 -3.65 -9.11
C THR A 175 -3.21 -3.50 -9.44
N CYS A 176 -3.55 -2.54 -10.30
CA CYS A 176 -4.84 -2.34 -10.93
C CYS A 176 -5.99 -1.96 -9.96
N GLY A 177 -5.69 -1.42 -8.77
CA GLY A 177 -6.73 -1.13 -7.76
C GLY A 177 -7.77 -0.08 -8.18
N VAL A 178 -7.38 0.91 -8.99
CA VAL A 178 -8.34 1.86 -9.60
C VAL A 178 -9.25 1.16 -10.60
N GLY A 179 -8.68 0.30 -11.46
CA GLY A 179 -9.45 -0.50 -12.41
C GLY A 179 -10.44 -1.46 -11.73
N LEU A 180 -10.00 -2.15 -10.67
CA LEU A 180 -10.87 -3.02 -9.88
C LEU A 180 -12.06 -2.24 -9.28
N SER A 181 -11.79 -1.04 -8.75
CA SER A 181 -12.83 -0.16 -8.23
C SER A 181 -13.80 0.32 -9.31
N ALA A 182 -13.30 0.62 -10.51
CA ALA A 182 -14.13 0.98 -11.66
C ALA A 182 -15.04 -0.18 -12.10
N ALA A 183 -14.50 -1.40 -12.19
CA ALA A 183 -15.28 -2.59 -12.51
C ALA A 183 -16.39 -2.83 -11.48
N ALA A 184 -16.07 -2.73 -10.19
CA ALA A 184 -17.04 -2.80 -9.10
C ALA A 184 -18.06 -1.66 -9.08
N GLY A 185 -17.72 -0.52 -9.70
CA GLY A 185 -18.59 0.63 -9.89
C GLY A 185 -19.53 0.52 -11.09
N GLY A 186 -19.49 -0.58 -11.83
CA GLY A 186 -20.34 -0.79 -13.01
C GLY A 186 -19.81 -0.12 -14.28
N ALA A 187 -18.50 0.08 -14.41
CA ALA A 187 -17.88 0.44 -15.68
C ALA A 187 -18.30 -0.54 -16.80
N SER A 188 -18.57 -0.02 -18.00
CA SER A 188 -18.87 -0.85 -19.17
C SER A 188 -17.61 -1.50 -19.74
N GLU A 189 -16.45 -0.88 -19.54
CA GLU A 189 -15.14 -1.40 -19.92
C GLU A 189 -14.07 -0.88 -18.96
N VAL A 190 -13.11 -1.71 -18.60
CA VAL A 190 -11.93 -1.31 -17.82
C VAL A 190 -10.67 -1.83 -18.51
N CYS A 191 -9.78 -0.92 -18.87
CA CYS A 191 -8.46 -1.23 -19.42
C CYS A 191 -7.37 -0.73 -18.47
N ASN A 192 -6.57 -1.66 -17.93
CA ASN A 192 -5.41 -1.35 -17.11
C ASN A 192 -4.13 -1.38 -17.94
N LEU A 193 -3.31 -0.34 -17.83
CA LEU A 193 -2.03 -0.24 -18.51
C LEU A 193 -0.91 0.02 -17.52
N ASP A 194 0.10 -0.84 -17.54
CA ASP A 194 1.32 -0.66 -16.76
C ASP A 194 2.53 -1.24 -17.52
N PHE A 195 3.73 -0.75 -17.19
CA PHE A 195 4.96 -1.26 -17.79
C PHE A 195 5.40 -2.58 -17.14
N ALA A 196 5.15 -2.74 -15.83
CA ALA A 196 5.63 -3.86 -15.06
C ALA A 196 4.63 -5.03 -15.10
N GLU A 197 5.01 -6.09 -15.82
CA GLU A 197 4.22 -7.32 -15.91
C GLU A 197 3.88 -7.91 -14.54
N GLY A 198 4.82 -7.90 -13.60
CA GLY A 198 4.59 -8.38 -12.23
C GLY A 198 3.47 -7.64 -11.50
N ASN A 199 3.32 -6.33 -11.73
CA ASN A 199 2.23 -5.55 -11.14
C ASN A 199 0.89 -5.91 -11.79
N LEU A 200 0.85 -6.08 -13.11
CA LEU A 200 -0.34 -6.54 -13.83
C LEU A 200 -0.74 -7.95 -13.41
N ALA A 201 0.22 -8.85 -13.13
CA ALA A 201 -0.07 -10.18 -12.61
C ALA A 201 -0.82 -10.11 -11.27
N VAL A 202 -0.37 -9.26 -10.33
CA VAL A 202 -1.12 -8.99 -9.09
C VAL A 202 -2.49 -8.37 -9.38
N GLY A 203 -2.59 -7.50 -10.38
CA GLY A 203 -3.88 -6.97 -10.84
C GLY A 203 -4.85 -8.06 -11.33
N ARG A 204 -4.35 -9.11 -11.98
CA ARG A 204 -5.15 -10.27 -12.37
C ARG A 204 -5.56 -11.11 -11.15
N GLU A 205 -4.68 -11.29 -10.17
CA GLU A 205 -5.04 -11.91 -8.89
C GLU A 205 -6.16 -11.13 -8.19
N ASN A 206 -6.07 -9.80 -8.15
CA ASN A 206 -7.12 -8.94 -7.60
C ASN A 206 -8.46 -9.13 -8.32
N GLY A 207 -8.46 -9.25 -9.65
CA GLY A 207 -9.66 -9.61 -10.41
C GLY A 207 -10.21 -10.99 -10.03
N ALA A 208 -9.34 -11.99 -9.90
CA ALA A 208 -9.72 -13.37 -9.54
C ALA A 208 -10.28 -13.48 -8.11
N LEU A 209 -9.82 -12.64 -7.19
CA LEU A 209 -10.36 -12.53 -5.82
C LEU A 209 -11.77 -11.91 -5.78
N ASN A 210 -12.26 -11.34 -6.89
CA ASN A 210 -13.59 -10.72 -7.00
C ASN A 210 -14.35 -11.30 -8.22
N PRO A 211 -14.66 -12.61 -8.23
CA PRO A 211 -15.19 -13.32 -9.40
C PRO A 211 -16.57 -12.84 -9.87
N GLN A 212 -17.28 -12.07 -9.03
CA GLN A 212 -18.56 -11.45 -9.36
C GLN A 212 -18.42 -10.22 -10.28
N LEU A 213 -17.21 -9.67 -10.44
CA LEU A 213 -16.98 -8.47 -11.24
C LEU A 213 -16.78 -8.79 -12.73
N PRO A 214 -17.10 -7.86 -13.63
CA PRO A 214 -16.74 -7.99 -15.04
C PRO A 214 -15.23 -8.15 -15.23
N THR A 215 -14.83 -8.87 -16.27
CA THR A 215 -13.42 -9.03 -16.64
C THR A 215 -12.80 -7.69 -17.03
N MET A 216 -11.60 -7.42 -16.54
CA MET A 216 -10.80 -6.25 -16.93
C MET A 216 -9.77 -6.62 -18.00
N GLN A 217 -9.38 -5.66 -18.83
CA GLN A 217 -8.25 -5.79 -19.75
C GLN A 217 -6.96 -5.33 -19.07
N PHE A 218 -5.84 -5.91 -19.50
CA PHE A 218 -4.51 -5.63 -18.95
C PHE A 218 -3.51 -5.56 -20.11
N ILE A 219 -2.86 -4.40 -20.27
CA ILE A 219 -1.91 -4.11 -21.33
C ILE A 219 -0.56 -3.83 -20.70
N GLN A 220 0.42 -4.68 -21.00
CA GLN A 220 1.81 -4.40 -20.68
C GLN A 220 2.40 -3.48 -21.77
N SER A 221 2.66 -2.23 -21.43
CA SER A 221 3.31 -1.29 -22.35
C SER A 221 3.90 -0.11 -21.59
N ASP A 222 4.92 0.52 -22.20
CA ASP A 222 5.26 1.90 -21.85
C ASP A 222 4.06 2.82 -22.17
N TYR A 223 3.87 3.85 -21.35
CA TYR A 223 2.77 4.80 -21.46
C TYR A 223 2.70 5.49 -22.83
N PHE A 224 3.83 5.99 -23.33
CA PHE A 224 3.86 6.82 -24.53
C PHE A 224 3.42 6.09 -25.81
N PRO A 225 3.97 4.91 -26.16
CA PRO A 225 3.52 4.20 -27.37
C PRO A 225 2.05 3.82 -27.28
N ALA A 226 1.59 3.37 -26.12
CA ALA A 226 0.20 2.95 -25.95
C ALA A 226 -0.80 4.10 -26.08
N ILE A 227 -0.57 5.24 -25.41
CA ILE A 227 -1.52 6.35 -25.48
C ILE A 227 -1.56 6.98 -26.88
N ARG A 228 -0.43 6.95 -27.60
CA ARG A 228 -0.39 7.38 -29.01
C ARG A 228 -1.23 6.46 -29.89
N GLN A 229 -1.09 5.14 -29.71
CA GLN A 229 -1.89 4.16 -30.46
C GLN A 229 -3.39 4.33 -30.17
N LEU A 230 -3.78 4.48 -28.90
CA LEU A 230 -5.18 4.70 -28.50
C LEU A 230 -5.74 6.02 -29.03
N ALA A 231 -4.89 7.04 -29.21
CA ALA A 231 -5.27 8.33 -29.80
C ALA A 231 -5.26 8.33 -31.34
N GLY A 232 -4.99 7.19 -32.00
CA GLY A 232 -4.87 7.12 -33.46
C GLY A 232 -3.64 7.84 -34.02
N LEU A 233 -2.63 8.10 -33.18
CA LEU A 233 -1.38 8.76 -33.57
C LEU A 233 -0.32 7.73 -33.96
N PRO A 234 0.61 8.09 -34.88
CA PRO A 234 1.71 7.19 -35.24
C PRO A 234 2.58 6.84 -34.02
N VAL A 235 2.84 5.56 -33.81
CA VAL A 235 3.81 5.10 -32.80
C VAL A 235 5.19 5.12 -33.44
N ALA A 236 6.08 5.97 -32.93
CA ALA A 236 7.47 5.96 -33.38
C ALA A 236 8.11 4.63 -32.94
N ALA A 237 8.56 3.82 -33.90
CA ALA A 237 9.33 2.62 -33.58
C ALA A 237 10.61 3.04 -32.84
N ARG A 238 10.85 2.50 -31.64
CA ARG A 238 12.18 2.58 -31.03
C ARG A 238 13.15 1.87 -31.96
N ARG A 239 14.07 2.61 -32.58
CA ARG A 239 15.24 2.07 -33.28
C ARG A 239 16.16 1.36 -32.27
N SER A 240 15.80 0.19 -31.73
CA SER A 240 16.75 -0.75 -31.07
C SER A 240 16.18 -1.97 -30.32
N GLN A 241 14.88 -2.27 -30.28
CA GLN A 241 14.42 -3.49 -29.58
C GLN A 241 13.62 -4.38 -30.52
N GLN A 242 14.20 -5.55 -30.86
CA GLN A 242 13.46 -6.67 -31.45
C GLN A 242 12.45 -7.18 -30.42
N LEU A 243 11.22 -7.39 -30.87
CA LEU A 243 10.11 -7.96 -30.10
C LEU A 243 10.43 -9.38 -29.62
#